data_AF-A0A3A6PN15-F1
#
_entry.id   AF-A0A3A6PN15-F1
#
_cell.length_a   1.000
_cell.length_b   1.000
_cell.length_c   1.000
_cell.angle_alpha   90.00
_cell.angle_beta   90.00
_cell.angle_gamma   90.00
#
_symmetry.space_group_name_H-M   'P 1'
#
loop_
_entity.id
_entity.type
_entity.pdbx_description
1 polymer ?
#
loop_
_entity_poly.entity_id
_entity_poly.type
_entity_poly.pdbx_seq_one_letter_code
_entity_poly.pdbx_strand_id
1 'polypeptide(L)'
;MRYYYYYLITVVVLILDYVTKKIVATKMNLYDEISVIGNFFLITSHRNRGAAFGILEGQRLFFIIITVAIVSGLVWYIFTMRKTGKPRLFIGLTLVLGGAIGNFIDRVRFGEVVDFFKFNFGSYTFPIFNIADSAIVIGVGLILLDALLSAREEKLAQGQDNKEPNGV
;
A
#
# COMPACT_ATOMS: atom_id res chain seq x y z
N MET A 1 4.59 -1.69 -23.63
CA MET A 1 4.14 -2.82 -22.77
C MET A 1 2.64 -2.74 -22.55
N ARG A 2 1.91 -3.86 -22.61
CA ARG A 2 0.46 -3.87 -22.32
C ARG A 2 0.23 -3.70 -20.81
N TYR A 3 -0.49 -2.66 -20.41
CA TYR A 3 -0.67 -2.26 -19.00
C TYR A 3 -1.30 -3.33 -18.10
N TYR A 4 -1.97 -4.34 -18.67
CA TYR A 4 -2.60 -5.40 -17.87
C TYR A 4 -1.59 -6.25 -17.09
N TYR A 5 -0.31 -6.29 -17.51
CA TYR A 5 0.73 -7.01 -16.77
C TYR A 5 0.96 -6.43 -15.36
N TYR A 6 0.70 -5.14 -15.14
CA TYR A 6 0.83 -4.56 -13.81
C TYR A 6 -0.19 -5.13 -12.81
N TYR A 7 -1.35 -5.63 -13.27
CA TYR A 7 -2.31 -6.31 -12.37
C TYR A 7 -1.74 -7.62 -11.80
N LEU A 8 -0.70 -8.20 -12.38
CA LEU A 8 0.00 -9.32 -11.77
C LEU A 8 0.58 -8.93 -10.40
N ILE A 9 1.03 -7.67 -10.23
CA ILE A 9 1.51 -7.14 -8.96
C ILE A 9 0.37 -7.15 -7.93
N THR A 10 -0.81 -6.66 -8.31
CA THR A 10 -2.02 -6.70 -7.46
C THR A 10 -2.34 -8.13 -7.04
N VAL A 11 -2.33 -9.09 -7.97
CA VAL A 11 -2.60 -10.51 -7.67
C VAL A 11 -1.58 -11.10 -6.71
N VAL A 12 -0.28 -10.84 -6.94
CA VAL A 12 0.80 -11.33 -6.07
C VAL A 12 0.66 -10.76 -4.66
N VAL A 13 0.42 -9.45 -4.51
CA VAL A 13 0.19 -8.81 -3.21
C VAL A 13 -1.00 -9.46 -2.50
N LEU A 14 -2.12 -9.68 -3.20
CA LEU A 14 -3.30 -10.29 -2.61
C LEU A 14 -3.06 -11.73 -2.14
N ILE A 15 -2.34 -12.52 -2.93
CA ILE A 15 -2.00 -13.91 -2.55
C ILE A 15 -1.11 -13.90 -1.31
N LEU A 16 -0.05 -13.09 -1.31
CA LEU A 16 0.89 -13.01 -0.18
C LEU A 16 0.19 -12.52 1.08
N ASP A 17 -0.60 -11.45 1.00
CA ASP A 17 -1.36 -10.92 2.13
C ASP A 17 -2.36 -11.94 2.68
N TYR A 18 -3.18 -12.54 1.82
CA TYR A 18 -4.16 -13.54 2.24
C TYR A 18 -3.51 -14.77 2.89
N VAL A 19 -2.43 -15.31 2.28
CA VAL A 19 -1.75 -16.50 2.79
C VAL A 19 -1.10 -16.23 4.15
N THR A 20 -0.34 -15.13 4.26
CA THR A 20 0.35 -14.77 5.51
C THR A 20 -0.63 -14.53 6.65
N LYS A 21 -1.70 -13.76 6.42
CA LYS A 21 -2.77 -13.53 7.40
C LYS A 21 -3.45 -14.82 7.82
N LYS A 22 -3.76 -15.70 6.87
CA LYS A 22 -4.36 -17.02 7.16
C LYS A 22 -3.44 -17.88 8.01
N ILE A 23 -2.14 -17.89 7.74
CA ILE A 23 -1.16 -18.63 8.54
C ILE A 23 -1.17 -18.11 9.98
N VAL A 24 -1.02 -16.80 10.19
CA VAL A 24 -1.02 -16.20 11.53
C VAL A 24 -2.33 -16.49 12.25
N ALA A 25 -3.47 -16.28 11.59
CA ALA A 25 -4.78 -16.47 12.20
C ALA A 25 -5.12 -17.93 12.55
N THR A 26 -4.44 -18.91 11.96
CA THR A 26 -4.70 -20.35 12.21
C THR A 26 -3.64 -21.04 13.05
N LYS A 27 -2.44 -20.48 13.13
CA LYS A 27 -1.29 -21.09 13.84
C LYS A 27 -0.93 -20.38 15.14
N MET A 28 -1.49 -19.20 15.41
CA MET A 28 -1.19 -18.40 16.58
C MET A 28 -2.48 -17.99 17.30
N ASN A 29 -2.47 -18.09 18.63
CA ASN A 29 -3.52 -17.46 19.44
C ASN A 29 -3.36 -15.94 19.40
N LEU A 30 -4.41 -15.22 19.76
CA LEU A 30 -4.37 -13.76 19.82
C LEU A 30 -3.29 -13.32 20.81
N TYR A 31 -2.44 -12.38 20.37
CA TYR A 31 -1.29 -11.82 21.09
C TYR A 31 -0.09 -12.76 21.30
N ASP A 32 -0.10 -13.97 20.76
CA ASP A 32 1.13 -14.78 20.71
C ASP A 32 2.22 -14.01 19.96
N GLU A 33 3.47 -14.14 20.41
CA GLU A 33 4.63 -13.50 19.80
C GLU A 33 5.72 -14.53 19.49
N ILE A 34 6.22 -14.50 18.25
CA ILE A 34 7.34 -15.30 17.78
C ILE A 34 8.46 -14.34 17.42
N SER A 35 9.58 -14.42 18.16
CA SER A 35 10.78 -13.63 17.87
C SER A 35 11.41 -14.09 16.56
N VAL A 36 11.63 -13.14 15.64
CA VAL A 36 12.38 -13.37 14.40
C VAL A 36 13.79 -12.82 14.53
N ILE A 37 13.93 -11.59 15.08
CA ILE A 37 15.22 -10.95 15.35
C ILE A 37 15.18 -10.38 16.77
N GLY A 38 15.46 -11.23 17.76
CA GLY A 38 15.46 -10.86 19.17
C GLY A 38 14.18 -10.08 19.57
N ASN A 39 14.35 -8.98 20.28
CA ASN A 39 13.25 -8.10 20.64
C ASN A 39 12.96 -7.02 19.58
N PHE A 40 13.71 -6.96 18.46
CA PHE A 40 13.53 -5.94 17.44
C PHE A 40 12.39 -6.28 16.48
N PHE A 41 12.36 -7.50 15.95
CA PHE A 41 11.33 -7.93 15.00
C PHE A 41 10.66 -9.21 15.47
N LEU A 42 9.33 -9.14 15.63
CA LEU A 42 8.49 -10.24 16.04
C LEU A 42 7.31 -10.41 15.07
N ILE A 43 6.89 -11.66 14.90
CA ILE A 43 5.58 -11.98 14.35
C ILE A 43 4.62 -12.08 15.53
N THR A 44 3.55 -11.29 15.53
CA THR A 44 2.50 -11.33 16.55
C THR A 44 1.14 -11.60 15.92
N SER A 45 0.16 -12.09 16.68
CA SER A 45 -1.22 -12.20 16.20
C SER A 45 -2.05 -11.04 16.74
N HIS A 46 -2.27 -10.02 15.92
CA HIS A 46 -3.11 -8.87 16.28
C HIS A 46 -4.36 -8.78 15.39
N ARG A 47 -5.44 -8.19 15.92
CA ARG A 47 -6.69 -7.96 15.20
C ARG A 47 -7.05 -6.48 15.30
N ASN A 48 -7.02 -5.81 14.17
CA ASN A 48 -7.19 -4.38 14.10
C ASN A 48 -8.60 -4.03 13.60
N ARG A 49 -9.37 -3.39 14.48
CA ARG A 49 -10.74 -2.92 14.21
C ARG A 49 -10.81 -1.44 13.80
N GLY A 50 -9.67 -0.77 13.75
CA GLY A 50 -9.55 0.64 13.40
C GLY A 50 -8.65 0.87 12.18
N ALA A 51 -8.11 2.08 12.13
CA ALA A 51 -7.02 2.48 11.25
C ALA A 51 -5.67 2.40 12.01
N ALA A 52 -4.61 2.95 11.41
CA ALA A 52 -3.36 3.19 12.10
C ALA A 52 -3.59 3.94 13.43
N PHE A 53 -2.81 3.59 14.46
CA PHE A 53 -2.88 4.15 15.81
C PHE A 53 -4.24 3.98 16.52
N GLY A 54 -5.09 3.06 16.08
CA GLY A 54 -6.39 2.79 16.73
C GLY A 54 -7.48 3.83 16.43
N ILE A 55 -7.24 4.75 15.49
CA ILE A 55 -8.22 5.77 15.10
C ILE A 55 -9.42 5.10 14.42
N LEU A 56 -10.64 5.60 14.68
CA LEU A 56 -11.89 5.11 14.07
C LEU A 56 -12.18 3.63 14.36
N GLU A 57 -11.79 3.13 15.53
CA GLU A 57 -12.12 1.76 15.95
C GLU A 57 -13.64 1.49 15.89
N GLY A 58 -14.02 0.33 15.36
CA GLY A 58 -15.42 -0.08 15.23
C GLY A 58 -16.17 0.58 14.06
N GLN A 59 -15.55 1.51 13.32
CA GLN A 59 -16.14 2.19 12.16
C GLN A 59 -16.04 1.35 10.88
N ARG A 60 -16.42 0.08 10.96
CA ARG A 60 -16.32 -0.88 9.85
C ARG A 60 -16.97 -0.37 8.56
N LEU A 61 -18.17 0.18 8.65
CA LEU A 61 -18.91 0.67 7.49
C LEU A 61 -18.20 1.85 6.82
N PHE A 62 -17.64 2.77 7.61
CA PHE A 62 -16.83 3.88 7.10
C PHE A 62 -15.64 3.35 6.27
N PHE A 63 -14.89 2.37 6.81
CA PHE A 63 -13.75 1.78 6.10
C PHE A 63 -14.16 1.07 4.81
N ILE A 64 -15.29 0.36 4.81
CA ILE A 64 -15.81 -0.30 3.60
C ILE A 64 -16.13 0.75 2.53
N ILE A 65 -16.90 1.78 2.87
CA ILE A 65 -17.31 2.82 1.92
C ILE A 65 -16.10 3.55 1.35
N ILE A 66 -15.18 4.01 2.19
CA ILE A 66 -14.02 4.76 1.72
C ILE A 66 -13.08 3.89 0.89
N THR A 67 -12.92 2.60 1.23
CA THR A 67 -12.09 1.70 0.44
C THR A 67 -12.70 1.42 -0.93
N VAL A 68 -14.03 1.25 -1.03
CA VAL A 68 -14.72 1.12 -2.33
C VAL A 68 -14.50 2.37 -3.19
N ALA A 69 -14.60 3.56 -2.59
CA ALA A 69 -14.34 4.82 -3.31
C ALA A 69 -12.89 4.91 -3.81
N ILE A 70 -11.91 4.60 -2.94
CA ILE A 70 -10.48 4.61 -3.28
C ILE A 70 -10.17 3.59 -4.39
N VAL A 71 -10.64 2.35 -4.25
CA VAL A 71 -10.40 1.28 -5.24
C VAL A 71 -11.02 1.65 -6.59
N SER A 72 -12.24 2.20 -6.60
CA SER A 72 -12.89 2.67 -7.83
C SER A 72 -12.11 3.80 -8.49
N GLY A 73 -11.63 4.77 -7.70
CA GLY A 73 -10.77 5.85 -8.16
C GLY A 73 -9.44 5.36 -8.73
N LEU A 74 -8.79 4.39 -8.07
CA LEU A 74 -7.55 3.78 -8.55
C LEU A 74 -7.74 3.06 -9.88
N VAL A 75 -8.79 2.24 -10.00
CA VAL A 75 -9.08 1.52 -11.25
C VAL A 75 -9.36 2.50 -12.39
N TRP A 76 -10.16 3.53 -12.14
CA TRP A 76 -10.43 4.60 -13.11
C TRP A 76 -9.15 5.34 -13.51
N TYR A 77 -8.29 5.68 -12.55
CA TYR A 77 -7.05 6.42 -12.80
C TYR A 77 -6.04 5.59 -13.59
N ILE A 78 -5.85 4.31 -13.24
CA ILE A 78 -5.02 3.35 -13.99
C ILE A 78 -5.53 3.25 -15.44
N PHE A 79 -6.85 3.17 -15.64
CA PHE A 79 -7.44 3.11 -16.98
C PHE A 79 -7.21 4.39 -17.78
N THR A 80 -7.34 5.56 -17.16
CA THR A 80 -7.12 6.85 -17.80
C THR A 80 -5.65 7.06 -18.17
N MET A 81 -4.72 6.69 -17.29
CA MET A 81 -3.28 6.91 -17.48
C MET A 81 -2.59 5.85 -18.33
N ARG A 82 -3.30 4.83 -18.84
CA ARG A 82 -2.72 3.61 -19.47
C ARG A 82 -1.84 3.86 -20.69
N LYS A 83 -1.91 5.05 -21.30
CA LYS A 83 -1.12 5.43 -22.49
C LYS A 83 0.06 6.35 -22.18
N THR A 84 0.28 6.73 -20.93
CA THR A 84 1.34 7.69 -20.54
C THR A 84 2.75 7.10 -20.53
N GLY A 85 2.89 5.77 -20.55
CA GLY A 85 4.20 5.12 -20.57
C GLY A 85 5.01 5.27 -19.27
N LYS A 86 4.37 5.54 -18.13
CA LYS A 86 5.02 5.75 -16.82
C LYS A 86 5.08 4.47 -15.95
N PRO A 87 6.05 3.56 -16.11
CA PRO A 87 6.05 2.26 -15.42
C PRO A 87 6.04 2.39 -13.90
N ARG A 88 6.79 3.36 -13.33
CA ARG A 88 6.87 3.60 -11.89
C ARG A 88 5.51 3.92 -11.29
N LEU A 89 4.74 4.80 -11.93
CA LEU A 89 3.38 5.14 -11.54
C LEU A 89 2.48 3.90 -11.52
N PHE A 90 2.53 3.07 -12.57
CA PHE A 90 1.70 1.86 -12.65
C PHE A 90 2.06 0.80 -11.61
N ILE A 91 3.34 0.61 -11.32
CA ILE A 91 3.80 -0.26 -10.22
C ILE A 91 3.25 0.27 -8.89
N GLY A 92 3.40 1.57 -8.64
CA GLY A 92 2.88 2.19 -7.42
C GLY A 92 1.37 2.03 -7.26
N LEU A 93 0.59 2.35 -8.30
CA LEU A 93 -0.87 2.22 -8.29
C LEU A 93 -1.35 0.79 -8.07
N THR A 94 -0.70 -0.20 -8.68
CA THR A 94 -1.10 -1.61 -8.56
C THR A 94 -0.70 -2.25 -7.24
N LEU A 95 0.36 -1.77 -6.59
CA LEU A 95 0.69 -2.08 -5.20
C LEU A 95 -0.37 -1.53 -4.23
N VAL A 96 -0.73 -0.24 -4.36
CA VAL A 96 -1.79 0.37 -3.53
C VAL A 96 -3.12 -0.35 -3.73
N LEU A 97 -3.48 -0.67 -4.97
CA LEU A 97 -4.69 -1.42 -5.29
C LEU A 97 -4.70 -2.79 -4.62
N GLY A 98 -3.60 -3.54 -4.67
CA GLY A 98 -3.46 -4.84 -4.03
C GLY A 98 -3.61 -4.77 -2.53
N GLY A 99 -2.92 -3.84 -1.88
CA GLY A 99 -3.02 -3.67 -0.43
C GLY A 99 -4.40 -3.19 0.02
N ALA A 100 -5.01 -2.23 -0.69
CA ALA A 100 -6.34 -1.74 -0.38
C ALA A 100 -7.38 -2.87 -0.45
N ILE A 101 -7.33 -3.70 -1.50
CA ILE A 101 -8.24 -4.84 -1.64
C ILE A 101 -7.97 -5.92 -0.59
N GLY A 102 -6.70 -6.22 -0.25
CA GLY A 102 -6.37 -7.23 0.77
C GLY A 102 -6.98 -6.89 2.13
N ASN A 103 -6.76 -5.65 2.58
CA ASN A 103 -7.33 -5.13 3.82
C ASN A 103 -8.87 -4.95 3.76
N PHE A 104 -9.44 -4.70 2.58
CA PHE A 104 -10.88 -4.65 2.38
C PHE A 104 -11.54 -6.02 2.57
N ILE A 105 -10.93 -7.08 2.02
CA ILE A 105 -11.45 -8.45 2.12
C ILE A 105 -11.58 -8.87 3.58
N ASP A 106 -10.59 -8.57 4.42
CA ASP A 106 -10.64 -8.86 5.85
C ASP A 106 -11.78 -8.10 6.55
N ARG A 107 -11.89 -6.79 6.30
CA ARG A 107 -12.96 -5.96 6.90
C ARG A 107 -14.36 -6.42 6.47
N VAL A 108 -14.52 -6.88 5.23
CA VAL A 108 -15.79 -7.42 4.75
C VAL A 108 -16.09 -8.78 5.36
N ARG A 109 -15.11 -9.68 5.48
CA ARG A 109 -15.33 -11.05 5.95
C ARG A 109 -15.36 -11.18 7.48
N PHE A 110 -14.44 -10.53 8.16
CA PHE A 110 -14.18 -10.71 9.59
C PHE A 110 -14.50 -9.47 10.42
N GLY A 111 -14.63 -8.30 9.79
CA GLY A 111 -14.89 -7.03 10.48
C GLY A 111 -13.66 -6.38 11.11
N GLU A 112 -12.50 -7.02 10.98
CA GLU A 112 -11.20 -6.59 11.49
C GLU A 112 -10.11 -7.07 10.54
N VAL A 113 -8.92 -6.47 10.62
CA VAL A 113 -7.75 -6.82 9.82
C VAL A 113 -6.76 -7.64 10.66
N VAL A 114 -6.17 -8.67 10.06
CA VAL A 114 -5.11 -9.45 10.70
C VAL A 114 -3.78 -8.74 10.52
N ASP A 115 -3.20 -8.25 11.62
CA ASP A 115 -1.91 -7.58 11.64
C ASP A 115 -0.89 -8.45 12.38
N PHE A 116 0.37 -8.43 11.93
CA PHE A 116 1.35 -9.39 12.46
C PHE A 116 2.82 -8.98 12.45
N PHE A 117 3.23 -7.98 11.69
CA PHE A 117 4.59 -7.46 11.77
C PHE A 117 4.73 -6.47 12.93
N LYS A 118 5.46 -6.86 13.97
CA LYS A 118 5.75 -6.02 15.14
C LYS A 118 7.23 -5.65 15.16
N PHE A 119 7.51 -4.35 15.14
CA PHE A 119 8.87 -3.81 15.21
C PHE A 119 9.02 -2.93 16.45
N ASN A 120 10.00 -3.25 17.29
CA ASN A 120 10.33 -2.49 18.49
C ASN A 120 11.65 -1.73 18.31
N PHE A 121 11.65 -0.46 18.68
CA PHE A 121 12.79 0.45 18.69
C PHE A 121 13.04 0.91 20.14
N GLY A 122 13.68 0.07 20.93
CA GLY A 122 13.87 0.31 22.37
C GLY A 122 12.52 0.27 23.10
N SER A 123 12.11 1.41 23.69
CA SER A 123 10.81 1.55 24.38
C SER A 123 9.64 1.84 23.43
N TYR A 124 9.90 2.20 22.17
CA TYR A 124 8.87 2.51 21.21
C TYR A 124 8.52 1.27 20.37
N THR A 125 7.23 0.96 20.25
CA THR A 125 6.73 -0.07 19.34
C THR A 125 6.01 0.61 18.18
N PHE A 126 6.45 0.33 16.95
CA PHE A 126 5.76 0.81 15.76
C PHE A 126 4.40 0.10 15.64
N PRO A 127 3.33 0.75 15.16
CA PRO A 127 2.03 0.10 14.97
C PRO A 127 2.16 -1.21 14.18
N ILE A 128 1.54 -2.27 14.68
CA ILE A 128 1.61 -3.59 14.04
C ILE A 128 0.91 -3.50 12.68
N PHE A 129 1.52 -4.07 11.64
CA PHE A 129 1.02 -3.97 10.26
C PHE A 129 1.13 -5.30 9.53
N ASN A 130 0.70 -5.33 8.27
CA ASN A 130 0.72 -6.52 7.41
C ASN A 130 1.32 -6.27 6.02
N ILE A 131 1.24 -7.27 5.14
CA ILE A 131 1.76 -7.18 3.76
C ILE A 131 0.96 -6.17 2.92
N ALA A 132 -0.37 -6.12 3.08
CA ALA A 132 -1.20 -5.12 2.42
C ALA A 132 -0.80 -3.68 2.80
N ASP A 133 -0.54 -3.40 4.07
CA ASP A 133 -0.08 -2.08 4.52
C ASP A 133 1.29 -1.73 3.92
N SER A 134 2.20 -2.70 3.91
CA SER A 134 3.53 -2.54 3.29
C SER A 134 3.42 -2.19 1.81
N ALA A 135 2.54 -2.88 1.08
CA ALA A 135 2.28 -2.62 -0.34
C ALA A 135 1.70 -1.21 -0.56
N ILE A 136 0.79 -0.75 0.30
CA ILE A 136 0.25 0.62 0.26
C ILE A 136 1.38 1.64 0.45
N VAL A 137 2.20 1.50 1.49
CA VAL A 137 3.27 2.45 1.80
C VAL A 137 4.30 2.54 0.67
N ILE A 138 4.77 1.39 0.16
CA ILE A 138 5.71 1.34 -0.96
C ILE A 138 5.07 1.92 -2.22
N GLY A 139 3.81 1.58 -2.50
CA GLY A 139 3.09 2.04 -3.67
C GLY A 139 2.90 3.56 -3.68
N VAL A 140 2.48 4.14 -2.54
CA VAL A 140 2.39 5.60 -2.36
C VAL A 140 3.75 6.26 -2.53
N GLY A 141 4.82 5.69 -1.95
CA GLY A 141 6.18 6.20 -2.13
C GLY A 141 6.61 6.26 -3.59
N LEU A 142 6.29 5.25 -4.39
CA LEU A 142 6.58 5.23 -5.84
C LEU A 142 5.77 6.27 -6.62
N ILE A 143 4.49 6.46 -6.26
CA ILE A 143 3.64 7.49 -6.88
C ILE A 143 4.20 8.88 -6.61
N LEU A 144 4.58 9.16 -5.36
CA LEU A 144 5.19 10.44 -4.97
C LEU A 144 6.53 10.67 -5.67
N LEU A 145 7.38 9.63 -5.76
CA LEU A 145 8.65 9.71 -6.47
C LEU A 145 8.45 10.02 -7.95
N ASP A 146 7.50 9.37 -8.62
CA ASP A 146 7.21 9.64 -10.03
C ASP A 146 6.71 11.07 -10.27
N ALA A 147 5.88 11.59 -9.36
CA ALA A 147 5.41 12.97 -9.40
C ALA A 147 6.54 13.98 -9.23
N LEU A 148 7.44 13.76 -8.26
CA LEU A 148 8.59 14.64 -8.01
C LEU A 148 9.58 14.66 -9.19
N LEU A 149 9.84 13.49 -9.79
CA LEU A 149 10.71 13.40 -10.97
C LEU A 149 10.08 14.08 -12.19
N SER A 150 8.79 13.84 -12.45
CA SER A 150 8.06 14.50 -13.55
C SER A 150 8.11 16.03 -13.43
N ALA A 151 7.86 16.56 -12.22
CA ALA A 151 7.91 18.00 -11.98
C ALA A 151 9.32 18.61 -12.16
N ARG A 152 10.38 17.83 -11.89
CA ARG A 152 11.76 18.26 -12.11
C ARG A 152 12.11 18.32 -13.60
N GLU A 153 11.69 17.31 -14.37
CA GLU A 153 11.89 17.26 -15.82
C GLU A 153 11.21 18.45 -16.52
N GLU A 154 9.97 18.77 -16.13
CA GLU A 154 9.23 19.93 -16.66
C GLU A 154 9.94 21.26 -16.38
N LYS A 155 10.46 21.46 -15.16
CA LYS A 155 11.24 22.67 -14.82
C LYS A 155 12.54 22.79 -15.60
N LEU A 156 13.23 21.68 -15.84
CA LEU A 156 14.47 21.67 -16.62
C LEU A 156 14.21 22.01 -18.09
N ALA A 157 13.15 21.46 -18.68
CA ALA A 157 12.74 21.78 -20.05
C ALA A 157 12.41 23.27 -20.22
N GLN A 158 11.64 23.86 -19.29
CA GLN A 158 11.32 25.30 -19.31
C GLN A 158 12.55 26.20 -19.11
N GLY A 159 13.54 25.75 -18.34
CA GLY A 159 14.78 26.48 -18.13
C GLY A 159 15.75 26.44 -19.33
N GLN A 160 15.62 25.46 -20.21
CA GLN A 160 16.37 25.37 -21.47
C GLN A 160 15.73 26.22 -22.57
N ASP A 161 14.40 26.19 -22.68
CA ASP A 161 13.63 27.00 -23.65
C ASP A 161 13.84 28.52 -23.44
N ASN A 162 13.91 28.96 -22.18
CA ASN A 162 14.21 30.36 -21.84
C ASN A 162 15.67 30.79 -22.07
N LYS A 163 16.59 29.84 -22.38
CA LYS A 163 18.02 30.09 -22.59
C LYS A 163 18.44 30.08 -24.06
N GLU A 164 17.57 29.74 -25.00
CA GLU A 164 17.77 30.00 -26.42
C GLU A 164 17.18 31.38 -26.74
N PRO A 165 17.98 32.47 -26.78
CA PRO A 165 17.47 33.72 -27.29
C PRO A 165 17.25 33.50 -28.80
N ASN A 166 16.07 33.89 -29.28
CA ASN A 166 15.73 34.00 -30.70
C ASN A 166 16.99 34.27 -31.54
N GLY A 167 17.49 33.20 -32.18
CA GLY A 167 18.58 33.31 -33.12
C GLY A 167 18.19 34.32 -34.19
N VAL A 168 19.01 35.36 -34.28
CA VAL A 168 19.02 36.39 -35.33
C VAL A 168 18.99 35.75 -36.72
#